data_AF-A0A9W9ZQ51-F1
#
_entry.id   AF-A0A9W9ZQ51-F1
#
_cell.length_a   1.000
_cell.length_b   1.000
_cell.length_c   1.000
_cell.angle_alpha   90.00
_cell.angle_beta   90.00
_cell.angle_gamma   90.00
#
_symmetry.space_group_name_H-M   'P 1'
#
loop_
_entity.id
_entity.type
_entity.pdbx_description
1 polymer ?
#
loop_
_entity_poly.entity_id
_entity_poly.type
_entity_poly.pdbx_seq_one_letter_code
_entity_poly.pdbx_strand_id
1 'polypeptide(L)'
;MFCHKCGRQFQDNELFCRGCGTVKRREQESVLCSSADERLSIEHYFKRGFRYETIVHFLAEYHGIYINVRTLKRRLSQYGLRRINQVHSEHTVREIMKREIEGPSSLLGYRGMWNKLRTSYNVTVPRDMVMRILRELDPDASALRKARKLQRRSYVSPGPNAAWHVDGYDKLKPYGLPVHGCVDGFSRRIMWLKVCKSNNDPVIPASFFLHAVEENRMRPMLVQTDCGTENGILAALQCSFADEVAAHRYSSSTANQRIENWWSHSKRGFTAWVIDFFKTLVTEGKLALGNHLHMECVWFVFSDFLQLELEKVKHEWNMHYIRQSRHDTVSGIPDELYYLPHTRGFEDCGFQVSAEDIENILNQRDIYGQAELAKDVDDELLEYFKYVVREEGLTHPPEDWRQAREMYEKLVQLVDS
;
A
#
# COMPACT_ATOMS: atom_id res chain seq x y z
N MET A 1 -16.65 -17.32 39.11
CA MET A 1 -15.83 -16.42 38.24
C MET A 1 -16.77 -15.44 37.53
N PHE A 2 -16.39 -14.16 37.36
CA PHE A 2 -17.23 -13.15 36.70
C PHE A 2 -16.70 -12.79 35.32
N CYS A 3 -17.61 -12.53 34.38
CA CYS A 3 -17.25 -12.11 33.04
C CYS A 3 -16.64 -10.71 33.03
N HIS A 4 -15.47 -10.57 32.41
CA HIS A 4 -14.74 -9.31 32.32
C HIS A 4 -15.43 -8.23 31.46
N LYS A 5 -16.38 -8.61 30.60
CA LYS A 5 -17.11 -7.70 29.71
C LYS A 5 -18.48 -7.30 30.28
N CYS A 6 -19.27 -8.27 30.76
CA CYS A 6 -20.65 -8.05 31.23
C CYS A 6 -20.77 -7.95 32.76
N GLY A 7 -19.76 -8.32 33.54
CA GLY A 7 -19.82 -8.36 35.00
C GLY A 7 -20.68 -9.48 35.60
N ARG A 8 -21.43 -10.24 34.78
CA ARG A 8 -22.26 -11.37 35.23
C ARG A 8 -21.41 -12.55 35.68
N GLN A 9 -21.93 -13.30 36.64
CA GLN A 9 -21.32 -14.55 37.10
C GLN A 9 -21.43 -15.61 36.00
N PHE A 10 -20.32 -16.33 35.73
CA PHE A 10 -20.38 -17.57 34.97
C PHE A 10 -21.04 -18.65 35.84
N GLN A 11 -21.98 -19.42 35.28
CA GLN A 11 -22.43 -20.64 35.95
C GLN A 11 -21.32 -21.71 35.89
N ASP A 12 -21.36 -22.66 36.82
CA ASP A 12 -20.38 -23.75 36.85
C ASP A 12 -20.43 -24.51 35.50
N ASN A 13 -19.25 -24.82 34.95
CA ASN A 13 -19.00 -25.42 33.62
C ASN A 13 -19.23 -24.56 32.36
N GLU A 14 -19.50 -23.25 32.45
CA GLU A 14 -19.69 -22.43 31.24
C GLU A 14 -18.37 -21.88 30.66
N LEU A 15 -18.23 -21.97 29.32
CA LEU A 15 -17.11 -21.41 28.56
C LEU A 15 -17.34 -19.95 28.10
N PHE A 16 -18.58 -19.46 28.11
CA PHE A 16 -18.97 -18.14 27.57
C PHE A 16 -19.96 -17.40 28.50
N CYS A 17 -19.87 -16.06 28.64
CA CYS A 17 -20.88 -15.27 29.40
C CYS A 17 -22.21 -15.31 28.64
N ARG A 18 -23.26 -15.91 29.23
CA ARG A 18 -24.61 -15.90 28.64
C ARG A 18 -25.17 -14.51 28.31
N GLY A 19 -24.71 -13.47 29.01
CA GLY A 19 -25.16 -12.09 28.78
C GLY A 19 -24.44 -11.34 27.65
N CYS A 20 -23.25 -11.76 27.22
CA CYS A 20 -22.49 -10.99 26.21
C CYS A 20 -21.56 -11.81 25.31
N GLY A 21 -21.65 -13.15 25.36
CA GLY A 21 -20.90 -14.08 24.53
C GLY A 21 -19.39 -14.16 24.81
N THR A 22 -18.91 -13.54 25.89
CA THR A 22 -17.46 -13.40 26.11
C THR A 22 -16.84 -14.67 26.68
N VAL A 23 -15.75 -15.13 26.04
CA VAL A 23 -15.00 -16.34 26.40
C VAL A 23 -14.38 -16.23 27.80
N LYS A 24 -14.51 -17.31 28.58
CA LYS A 24 -13.86 -17.50 29.87
C LYS A 24 -12.35 -17.70 29.66
N ARG A 25 -11.52 -16.73 30.07
CA ARG A 25 -10.04 -16.86 30.02
C ARG A 25 -9.60 -17.90 31.06
N ARG A 26 -8.72 -18.82 30.67
CA ARG A 26 -8.28 -19.98 31.47
C ARG A 26 -7.32 -19.66 32.63
N GLU A 27 -6.92 -18.42 32.84
CA GLU A 27 -5.91 -18.10 33.86
C GLU A 27 -6.51 -17.32 35.03
N GLN A 28 -6.79 -18.07 36.09
CA GLN A 28 -6.77 -17.76 37.51
C GLN A 28 -7.86 -18.60 38.19
N GLU A 29 -7.54 -19.88 38.40
CA GLU A 29 -8.13 -20.66 39.48
C GLU A 29 -7.72 -20.00 40.80
N SER A 30 -8.51 -19.04 41.27
CA SER A 30 -8.54 -18.74 42.69
C SER A 30 -9.93 -19.08 43.20
N VAL A 31 -9.94 -20.07 44.09
CA VAL A 31 -10.99 -20.48 45.02
C VAL A 31 -11.94 -19.32 45.34
N LEU A 32 -13.25 -19.51 45.14
CA LEU A 32 -14.28 -19.30 46.18
C LEU A 32 -15.70 -19.50 45.61
N CYS A 33 -16.42 -20.31 46.37
CA CYS A 33 -17.76 -20.84 46.19
C CYS A 33 -18.83 -19.86 46.69
N SER A 34 -20.04 -19.97 46.12
CA SER A 34 -21.38 -19.66 46.67
C SER A 34 -21.64 -18.30 47.38
N SER A 35 -22.75 -17.68 46.94
CA SER A 35 -23.37 -16.43 47.43
C SER A 35 -22.70 -15.13 46.95
N ALA A 36 -23.54 -14.14 46.64
CA ALA A 36 -23.14 -12.83 46.16
C ALA A 36 -22.35 -12.07 47.24
N ASP A 37 -21.04 -12.34 47.33
CA ASP A 37 -20.19 -11.65 48.29
C ASP A 37 -20.00 -10.19 47.84
N GLU A 38 -20.74 -9.29 48.50
CA GLU A 38 -20.72 -7.84 48.30
C GLU A 38 -19.27 -7.32 48.20
N ARG A 39 -18.36 -7.91 48.99
CA ARG A 39 -16.94 -7.56 48.99
C ARG A 39 -16.24 -7.89 47.67
N LEU A 40 -16.43 -9.09 47.13
CA LEU A 40 -15.75 -9.53 45.90
C LEU A 40 -16.19 -8.70 44.70
N SER A 41 -17.49 -8.39 44.60
CA SER A 41 -18.02 -7.55 43.53
C SER A 41 -17.52 -6.10 43.64
N ILE A 42 -17.49 -5.54 44.85
CA ILE A 42 -16.90 -4.20 45.10
C ILE A 42 -15.41 -4.18 44.70
N GLU A 43 -14.63 -5.18 45.14
CA GLU A 43 -13.20 -5.29 44.82
C GLU A 43 -12.96 -5.39 43.31
N HIS A 44 -13.76 -6.20 42.62
CA HIS A 44 -13.66 -6.43 41.18
C HIS A 44 -13.83 -5.14 40.37
N TYR A 45 -14.87 -4.36 40.65
CA TYR A 45 -15.10 -3.10 39.94
C TYR A 45 -14.15 -1.99 40.38
N PHE A 46 -13.76 -1.98 41.65
CA PHE A 46 -12.80 -1.01 42.18
C PHE A 46 -11.40 -1.19 41.56
N LYS A 47 -10.88 -2.43 41.46
CA LYS A 47 -9.58 -2.73 40.85
C LYS A 47 -9.52 -2.34 39.37
N ARG A 48 -10.64 -2.51 38.62
CA ARG A 48 -10.76 -2.03 37.23
C ARG A 48 -10.91 -0.52 37.06
N GLY A 49 -11.15 0.19 38.15
CA GLY A 49 -11.04 1.64 38.19
C GLY A 49 -12.27 2.45 37.79
N PHE A 50 -13.42 1.80 37.68
CA PHE A 50 -14.70 2.47 37.47
C PHE A 50 -14.95 3.59 38.50
N ARG A 51 -15.68 4.65 38.12
CA ARG A 51 -16.07 5.72 39.06
C ARG A 51 -16.99 5.14 40.13
N TYR A 52 -17.03 5.75 41.31
CA TYR A 52 -17.84 5.23 42.43
C TYR A 52 -19.33 5.11 42.09
N GLU A 53 -19.89 6.09 41.38
CA GLU A 53 -21.27 6.04 40.86
C GLU A 53 -21.47 4.84 39.93
N THR A 54 -20.54 4.62 38.99
CA THR A 54 -20.59 3.49 38.06
C THR A 54 -20.49 2.14 38.78
N ILE A 55 -19.67 2.04 39.83
CA ILE A 55 -19.57 0.83 40.65
C ILE A 55 -20.92 0.53 41.31
N VAL A 56 -21.59 1.54 41.88
CA VAL A 56 -22.93 1.40 42.46
C VAL A 56 -23.94 0.90 41.42
N HIS A 57 -23.93 1.47 40.21
CA HIS A 57 -24.82 1.03 39.14
C HIS A 57 -24.55 -0.42 38.73
N PHE A 58 -23.28 -0.82 38.59
CA PHE A 58 -22.95 -2.19 38.27
C PHE A 58 -23.38 -3.18 39.37
N LEU A 59 -23.24 -2.79 40.64
CA LEU A 59 -23.68 -3.60 41.78
C LEU A 59 -25.20 -3.77 41.81
N ALA A 60 -25.96 -2.71 41.54
CA ALA A 60 -27.42 -2.79 41.49
C ALA A 60 -27.90 -3.66 40.31
N GLU A 61 -27.37 -3.40 39.10
CA GLU A 61 -27.85 -4.01 37.86
C GLU A 61 -27.46 -5.48 37.71
N TYR A 62 -26.26 -5.85 38.15
CA TYR A 62 -25.70 -7.19 37.88
C TYR A 62 -25.54 -8.07 39.12
N HIS A 63 -25.63 -7.50 40.32
CA HIS A 63 -25.46 -8.23 41.58
C HIS A 63 -26.65 -8.09 42.53
N GLY A 64 -27.67 -7.30 42.19
CA GLY A 64 -28.82 -7.03 43.07
C GLY A 64 -28.43 -6.30 44.36
N ILE A 65 -27.26 -5.65 44.39
CA ILE A 65 -26.72 -4.97 45.57
C ILE A 65 -27.02 -3.48 45.45
N TYR A 66 -28.01 -3.01 46.22
CA TYR A 66 -28.42 -1.61 46.25
C TYR A 66 -27.72 -0.86 47.38
N ILE A 67 -26.58 -0.23 47.07
CA ILE A 67 -25.83 0.60 48.02
C ILE A 67 -25.61 2.00 47.45
N ASN A 68 -25.65 3.04 48.28
CA ASN A 68 -25.29 4.39 47.84
C ASN A 68 -23.76 4.61 47.87
N VAL A 69 -23.30 5.68 47.22
CA VAL A 69 -21.86 6.01 47.12
C VAL A 69 -21.20 6.20 48.50
N ARG A 70 -21.93 6.71 49.50
CA ARG A 70 -21.43 6.87 50.87
C ARG A 70 -21.17 5.50 51.51
N THR A 71 -22.08 4.55 51.35
CA THR A 71 -21.93 3.16 51.79
C THR A 71 -20.78 2.49 51.06
N LEU A 72 -20.66 2.64 49.74
CA LEU A 72 -19.52 2.12 48.97
C LEU A 72 -18.17 2.65 49.49
N LYS A 73 -18.05 3.96 49.71
CA LYS A 73 -16.82 4.56 50.26
C LYS A 73 -16.47 4.01 51.65
N ARG A 74 -17.48 3.80 52.51
CA ARG A 74 -17.29 3.18 53.83
C ARG A 74 -16.79 1.73 53.71
N ARG A 75 -17.38 0.93 52.82
CA ARG A 75 -16.94 -0.45 52.54
C ARG A 75 -15.51 -0.49 52.01
N LEU A 76 -15.16 0.36 51.05
CA LEU A 76 -13.80 0.47 50.52
C LEU A 76 -12.79 0.81 51.63
N SER A 77 -13.15 1.70 52.56
CA SER A 77 -12.32 2.01 53.73
C SER A 77 -12.14 0.81 54.66
N GLN A 78 -13.22 0.07 54.94
CA GLN A 78 -13.18 -1.16 55.75
C GLN A 78 -12.31 -2.24 55.10
N TYR A 79 -12.32 -2.33 53.76
CA TYR A 79 -11.54 -3.31 53.01
C TYR A 79 -10.08 -2.88 52.78
N GLY A 80 -9.66 -1.70 53.27
CA GLY A 80 -8.32 -1.15 53.02
C GLY A 80 -8.07 -0.73 51.57
N LEU A 81 -9.12 -0.64 50.74
CA LEU A 81 -9.04 -0.35 49.32
C LEU A 81 -9.00 1.17 49.10
N ARG A 82 -7.80 1.68 48.83
CA ARG A 82 -7.55 3.10 48.55
C ARG A 82 -6.99 3.25 47.14
N ARG A 83 -7.46 4.26 46.39
CA ARG A 83 -6.99 4.51 45.02
C ARG A 83 -5.53 4.99 44.94
N ILE A 84 -4.94 5.44 46.06
CA ILE A 84 -3.65 6.16 46.10
C ILE A 84 -2.57 5.40 46.91
N ASN A 85 -2.76 4.13 47.28
CA ASN A 85 -1.89 3.50 48.28
C ASN A 85 -1.10 2.25 47.84
N GLN A 86 -0.82 2.09 46.55
CA GLN A 86 0.22 1.15 46.12
C GLN A 86 1.40 1.92 45.57
N VAL A 87 2.41 2.14 46.42
CA VAL A 87 3.72 2.64 46.00
C VAL A 87 4.43 1.47 45.32
N HIS A 88 4.12 1.21 44.05
CA HIS A 88 4.96 0.35 43.23
C HIS A 88 6.29 1.09 43.00
N SER A 89 7.41 0.40 43.17
CA SER A 89 8.71 1.02 42.92
C SER A 89 8.81 1.45 41.46
N GLU A 90 9.40 2.62 41.19
CA GLU A 90 9.59 3.13 39.84
C GLU A 90 10.33 2.11 38.94
N HIS A 91 11.23 1.32 39.53
CA HIS A 91 11.92 0.22 38.87
C HIS A 91 10.96 -0.82 38.30
N THR A 92 9.97 -1.28 39.08
CA THR A 92 8.98 -2.27 38.62
C THR A 92 8.15 -1.74 37.46
N VAL A 93 7.80 -0.45 37.52
CA VAL A 93 7.05 0.24 36.45
C VAL A 93 7.86 0.33 35.18
N ARG A 94 9.16 0.66 35.28
CA ARG A 94 10.10 0.71 34.14
C ARG A 94 10.22 -0.64 33.45
N GLU A 95 10.38 -1.72 34.20
CA GLU A 95 10.55 -3.07 33.62
C GLU A 95 9.28 -3.55 32.89
N ILE A 96 8.10 -3.31 33.46
CA ILE A 96 6.82 -3.62 32.78
C ILE A 96 6.70 -2.78 31.50
N MET A 97 7.03 -1.48 31.57
CA MET A 97 6.94 -0.59 30.40
C MET A 97 7.92 -0.99 29.30
N LYS A 98 9.17 -1.34 29.61
CA LYS A 98 10.15 -1.83 28.62
C LYS A 98 9.60 -3.03 27.84
N ARG A 99 9.14 -4.05 28.56
CA ARG A 99 8.57 -5.25 27.95
C ARG A 99 7.36 -4.96 27.06
N GLU A 100 6.54 -3.98 27.43
CA GLU A 100 5.37 -3.59 26.64
C GLU A 100 5.72 -2.74 25.41
N ILE A 101 6.78 -1.95 25.49
CA ILE A 101 7.30 -1.15 24.37
C ILE A 101 7.95 -2.05 23.31
N GLU A 102 8.56 -3.15 23.72
CA GLU A 102 9.13 -4.16 22.80
C GLU A 102 8.04 -5.03 22.12
N GLY A 103 6.81 -5.00 22.64
CA GLY A 103 5.71 -5.84 22.17
C GLY A 103 4.63 -5.10 21.38
N PRO A 104 3.43 -5.72 21.19
CA PRO A 104 2.30 -5.12 20.48
C PRO A 104 1.78 -3.79 21.05
N SER A 105 2.27 -3.40 22.23
CA SER A 105 1.90 -2.16 22.92
C SER A 105 2.91 -1.02 22.72
N SER A 106 3.90 -1.21 21.85
CA SER A 106 4.83 -0.18 21.37
C SER A 106 4.13 1.09 20.87
N LEU A 107 2.94 0.96 20.29
CA LEU A 107 2.17 2.09 19.78
C LEU A 107 1.37 2.85 20.86
N LEU A 108 1.23 2.29 22.07
CA LEU A 108 0.46 2.94 23.13
C LEU A 108 1.16 4.22 23.62
N GLY A 109 0.48 5.37 23.50
CA GLY A 109 0.90 6.58 24.20
C GLY A 109 0.75 6.44 25.72
N TYR A 110 1.32 7.37 26.48
CA TYR A 110 1.33 7.32 27.95
C TYR A 110 -0.05 7.14 28.60
N ARG A 111 -1.15 7.63 28.00
CA ARG A 111 -2.52 7.38 28.49
C ARG A 111 -2.93 5.91 28.36
N GLY A 112 -2.59 5.29 27.22
CA GLY A 112 -2.84 3.88 26.95
C GLY A 112 -1.96 3.00 27.85
N MET A 113 -0.67 3.31 27.95
CA MET A 113 0.25 2.61 28.85
C MET A 113 -0.17 2.73 30.32
N TRP A 114 -0.59 3.92 30.76
CA TRP A 114 -1.12 4.14 32.11
C TRP A 114 -2.38 3.30 32.38
N ASN A 115 -3.29 3.21 31.41
CA ASN A 115 -4.46 2.34 31.53
C ASN A 115 -4.08 0.85 31.52
N LYS A 116 -3.08 0.44 30.73
CA LYS A 116 -2.61 -0.94 30.65
C LYS A 116 -1.93 -1.39 31.94
N LEU A 117 -1.05 -0.56 32.52
CA LEU A 117 -0.46 -0.77 33.84
C LEU A 117 -1.54 -1.03 34.89
N ARG A 118 -2.61 -0.23 34.85
CA ARG A 118 -3.75 -0.41 35.76
C ARG A 118 -4.54 -1.70 35.50
N THR A 119 -4.89 -1.97 34.25
CA THR A 119 -5.88 -3.00 33.90
C THR A 119 -5.29 -4.39 33.75
N SER A 120 -4.06 -4.49 33.24
CA SER A 120 -3.38 -5.77 32.95
C SER A 120 -2.39 -6.15 34.05
N TYR A 121 -1.77 -5.16 34.70
CA TYR A 121 -0.72 -5.38 35.71
C TYR A 121 -1.17 -5.03 37.13
N ASN A 122 -2.38 -4.48 37.29
CA ASN A 122 -2.88 -4.00 38.59
C ASN A 122 -1.92 -3.01 39.28
N VAL A 123 -1.14 -2.26 38.48
CA VAL A 123 -0.18 -1.25 38.92
C VAL A 123 -0.84 0.13 38.84
N THR A 124 -0.97 0.79 39.98
CA THR A 124 -1.53 2.15 40.06
C THR A 124 -0.41 3.15 40.30
N VAL A 125 -0.15 4.00 39.30
CA VAL A 125 0.90 5.03 39.37
C VAL A 125 0.38 6.38 38.88
N PRO A 126 1.02 7.49 39.28
CA PRO A 126 0.75 8.80 38.71
C PRO A 126 0.99 8.82 37.19
N ARG A 127 0.13 9.53 36.46
CA ARG A 127 0.16 9.53 34.97
C ARG A 127 1.36 10.30 34.41
N ASP A 128 1.79 11.33 35.12
CA ASP A 128 3.02 12.09 34.89
C ASP A 128 4.27 11.21 35.03
N MET A 129 4.31 10.30 36.01
CA MET A 129 5.39 9.32 36.13
C MET A 129 5.49 8.42 34.89
N VAL A 130 4.36 7.88 34.41
CA VAL A 130 4.32 7.07 33.17
C VAL A 130 4.76 7.90 31.96
N MET A 131 4.35 9.17 31.88
CA MET A 131 4.77 10.07 30.80
C MET A 131 6.28 10.30 30.82
N ARG A 132 6.87 10.55 31.99
CA ARG A 132 8.31 10.77 32.16
C ARG A 132 9.09 9.51 31.78
N ILE A 133 8.73 8.37 32.35
CA ILE A 133 9.38 7.09 32.05
C ILE A 133 9.28 6.75 30.56
N LEU A 134 8.11 6.96 29.93
CA LEU A 134 7.93 6.65 28.50
C LEU A 134 8.78 7.56 27.60
N ARG A 135 8.99 8.83 27.98
CA ARG A 135 9.88 9.75 27.27
C ARG A 135 11.35 9.37 27.40
N GLU A 136 11.75 8.79 28.53
CA GLU A 136 13.11 8.31 28.75
C GLU A 136 13.38 6.99 28.03
N LEU A 137 12.42 6.05 28.06
CA LEU A 137 12.56 4.74 27.43
C LEU A 137 12.42 4.80 25.90
N ASP A 138 11.59 5.70 25.39
CA ASP A 138 11.31 5.83 23.95
C ASP A 138 11.11 7.33 23.57
N PRO A 139 12.22 8.09 23.51
CA PRO A 139 12.19 9.52 23.19
C PRO A 139 11.67 9.78 21.77
N ASP A 140 12.04 8.90 20.83
CA ASP A 140 11.69 9.06 19.42
C ASP A 140 10.20 8.84 19.17
N ALA A 141 9.60 7.75 19.66
CA ALA A 141 8.16 7.57 19.50
C ALA A 141 7.37 8.61 20.31
N SER A 142 7.90 9.09 21.44
CA SER A 142 7.30 10.19 22.19
C SER A 142 7.29 11.49 21.37
N ALA A 143 8.37 11.81 20.67
CA ALA A 143 8.48 12.97 19.78
C ALA A 143 7.58 12.82 18.54
N LEU A 144 7.57 11.65 17.88
CA LEU A 144 6.74 11.36 16.72
C LEU A 144 5.25 11.50 17.04
N ARG A 145 4.78 10.97 18.18
CA ARG A 145 3.39 11.12 18.65
C ARG A 145 3.03 12.57 18.95
N LYS A 146 3.95 13.35 19.55
CA LYS A 146 3.74 14.80 19.80
C LYS A 146 3.59 15.58 18.49
N ALA A 147 4.35 15.19 17.46
CA ALA A 147 4.29 15.78 16.13
C ALA A 147 3.08 15.33 15.28
N ARG A 148 2.24 14.41 15.79
CA ARG A 148 1.15 13.75 15.04
C ARG A 148 1.62 13.11 13.73
N LYS A 149 2.88 12.69 13.65
CA LYS A 149 3.43 12.06 12.45
C LYS A 149 3.21 10.55 12.53
N LEU A 150 2.56 9.99 11.52
CA LEU A 150 2.51 8.54 11.32
C LEU A 150 3.95 8.06 11.11
N GLN A 151 4.37 7.02 11.83
CA GLN A 151 5.63 6.34 11.57
C GLN A 151 5.49 5.65 10.19
N ARG A 152 6.06 6.27 9.17
CA ARG A 152 6.09 5.70 7.81
C ARG A 152 7.19 4.65 7.80
N ARG A 153 6.90 3.46 7.25
CA ARG A 153 7.92 2.44 7.01
C ARG A 153 8.98 3.02 6.08
N SER A 154 10.25 2.88 6.44
CA SER A 154 11.33 3.19 5.51
C SER A 154 11.35 2.12 4.43
N TYR A 155 11.41 2.54 3.16
CA TYR A 155 11.68 1.63 2.05
C TYR A 155 13.19 1.55 1.91
N VAL A 156 13.76 0.37 2.14
CA VAL A 156 15.19 0.11 2.01
C VAL A 156 15.38 -0.88 0.86
N SER A 157 16.28 -0.55 -0.07
CA SER A 157 16.67 -1.43 -1.17
C SER A 157 18.18 -1.56 -1.20
N PRO A 158 18.73 -2.77 -1.36
CA PRO A 158 20.18 -3.02 -1.28
C PRO A 158 20.96 -2.49 -2.50
N GLY A 159 20.29 -2.26 -3.63
CA GLY A 159 20.90 -1.75 -4.86
C GLY A 159 19.91 -1.78 -6.02
N PRO A 160 20.32 -1.35 -7.23
CA PRO A 160 19.49 -1.48 -8.44
C PRO A 160 19.22 -2.96 -8.74
N ASN A 161 18.13 -3.22 -9.46
CA ASN A 161 17.63 -4.56 -9.81
C ASN A 161 17.25 -5.43 -8.60
N ALA A 162 17.27 -4.90 -7.38
CA ALA A 162 16.79 -5.62 -6.21
C ALA A 162 15.27 -5.83 -6.25
N ALA A 163 14.53 -4.82 -6.74
CA ALA A 163 13.09 -4.92 -6.94
C ALA A 163 12.63 -4.03 -8.09
N TRP A 164 11.93 -4.61 -9.06
CA TRP A 164 11.21 -3.87 -10.09
C TRP A 164 9.74 -3.76 -9.72
N HIS A 165 9.22 -2.53 -9.74
CA HIS A 165 7.85 -2.21 -9.39
C HIS A 165 7.03 -1.94 -10.65
N VAL A 166 6.07 -2.83 -10.92
CA VAL A 166 5.28 -2.84 -12.14
C VAL A 166 3.83 -2.48 -11.82
N ASP A 167 3.23 -1.64 -12.65
CA ASP A 167 1.83 -1.24 -12.50
C ASP A 167 1.23 -0.65 -13.78
N GLY A 168 -0.10 -0.71 -13.89
CA GLY A 168 -0.89 -0.14 -14.97
C GLY A 168 -1.56 1.19 -14.59
N TYR A 169 -1.51 2.16 -15.50
CA TYR A 169 -2.07 3.50 -15.34
C TYR A 169 -3.35 3.68 -16.17
N ASP A 170 -4.49 3.50 -15.49
CA ASP A 170 -5.81 3.46 -16.11
C ASP A 170 -6.42 4.85 -16.44
N LYS A 171 -5.74 5.97 -16.19
CA LYS A 171 -6.36 7.30 -16.39
C LYS A 171 -6.64 7.68 -17.84
N LEU A 172 -5.95 7.03 -18.78
CA LEU A 172 -6.14 7.19 -20.22
C LEU A 172 -6.97 6.05 -20.84
N LYS A 173 -7.37 5.05 -20.04
CA LYS A 173 -8.25 3.95 -20.45
C LYS A 173 -9.58 4.41 -21.05
N PRO A 174 -10.24 5.49 -20.58
CA PRO A 174 -11.47 6.00 -21.22
C PRO A 174 -11.28 6.45 -22.69
N TYR A 175 -10.05 6.71 -23.11
CA TYR A 175 -9.69 7.10 -24.48
C TYR A 175 -9.05 5.96 -25.26
N GLY A 176 -9.10 4.72 -24.75
CA GLY A 176 -8.52 3.56 -25.41
C GLY A 176 -6.99 3.49 -25.34
N LEU A 177 -6.35 4.31 -24.50
CA LEU A 177 -4.89 4.46 -24.45
C LEU A 177 -4.32 4.19 -23.04
N PRO A 178 -4.63 3.06 -22.38
CA PRO A 178 -4.00 2.74 -21.10
C PRO A 178 -2.47 2.70 -21.24
N VAL A 179 -1.78 3.05 -20.16
CA VAL A 179 -0.32 3.07 -20.10
C VAL A 179 0.15 2.09 -19.04
N HIS A 180 1.16 1.30 -19.33
CA HIS A 180 1.77 0.39 -18.39
C HIS A 180 3.22 0.79 -18.13
N GLY A 181 3.69 0.63 -16.89
CA GLY A 181 5.03 1.10 -16.52
C GLY A 181 5.73 0.22 -15.50
N CYS A 182 7.06 0.38 -15.46
CA CYS A 182 7.88 -0.23 -14.42
C CYS A 182 9.02 0.69 -14.00
N VAL A 183 9.30 0.70 -12.70
CA VAL A 183 10.37 1.49 -12.09
C VAL A 183 11.23 0.61 -11.19
N ASP A 184 12.54 0.78 -11.28
CA ASP A 184 13.49 0.20 -10.33
C ASP A 184 13.32 0.83 -8.93
N GLY A 185 13.22 -0.02 -7.91
CA GLY A 185 12.93 0.37 -6.54
C GLY A 185 14.04 1.17 -5.85
N PHE A 186 15.29 1.00 -6.28
CA PHE A 186 16.45 1.68 -5.72
C PHE A 186 16.79 2.96 -6.48
N SER A 187 17.13 2.83 -7.76
CA SER A 187 17.63 3.91 -8.60
C SER A 187 16.53 4.87 -9.03
N ARG A 188 15.26 4.42 -8.95
CA ARG A 188 14.09 5.12 -9.48
C ARG A 188 14.11 5.26 -11.00
N ARG A 189 14.96 4.50 -11.69
CA ARG A 189 15.01 4.42 -13.14
C ARG A 189 13.72 3.81 -13.65
N ILE A 190 13.14 4.44 -14.67
CA ILE A 190 12.01 3.87 -15.40
C ILE A 190 12.57 2.84 -16.37
N MET A 191 12.12 1.60 -16.20
CA MET A 191 12.51 0.48 -17.05
C MET A 191 11.73 0.52 -18.37
N TRP A 192 10.41 0.72 -18.29
CA TRP A 192 9.57 0.93 -19.47
C TRP A 192 8.35 1.80 -19.16
N LEU A 193 7.82 2.45 -20.21
CA LEU A 193 6.50 3.07 -20.29
C LEU A 193 5.92 2.73 -21.65
N LYS A 194 4.79 2.02 -21.66
CA LYS A 194 4.19 1.54 -22.89
C LYS A 194 2.71 1.85 -22.94
N VAL A 195 2.25 2.42 -24.06
CA VAL A 195 0.83 2.48 -24.39
C VAL A 195 0.39 1.07 -24.77
N CYS A 196 -0.74 0.61 -24.27
CA CYS A 196 -1.29 -0.69 -24.60
C CYS A 196 -2.77 -0.56 -24.99
N LYS A 197 -3.29 -1.51 -25.78
CA LYS A 197 -4.71 -1.49 -26.20
C LYS A 197 -5.63 -1.98 -25.07
N SER A 198 -5.10 -2.85 -24.21
CA SER A 198 -5.80 -3.38 -23.04
C SER A 198 -4.85 -3.46 -21.85
N ASN A 199 -5.38 -3.19 -20.66
CA ASN A 199 -4.67 -3.40 -19.39
C ASN A 199 -5.16 -4.67 -18.66
N ASN A 200 -6.01 -5.47 -19.31
CA ASN A 200 -6.60 -6.68 -18.72
C ASN A 200 -6.01 -7.96 -19.30
N ASP A 201 -5.23 -7.87 -20.39
CA ASP A 201 -4.62 -9.02 -21.04
C ASP A 201 -3.29 -9.34 -20.36
N PRO A 202 -3.12 -10.54 -19.78
CA PRO A 202 -1.89 -10.88 -19.09
C PRO A 202 -0.66 -11.03 -20.00
N VAL A 203 -0.87 -11.12 -21.32
CA VAL A 203 0.20 -11.18 -22.31
C VAL A 203 0.97 -9.85 -22.39
N ILE A 204 0.27 -8.72 -22.23
CA ILE A 204 0.82 -7.38 -22.38
C ILE A 204 1.89 -7.04 -21.31
N PRO A 205 1.61 -7.16 -19.99
CA PRO A 205 2.64 -6.92 -18.99
C PRO A 205 3.81 -7.92 -19.11
N ALA A 206 3.53 -9.16 -19.51
CA ALA A 206 4.55 -10.17 -19.76
C ALA A 206 5.47 -9.79 -20.94
N SER A 207 4.93 -9.31 -22.07
CA SER A 207 5.73 -8.88 -23.23
C SER A 207 6.66 -7.73 -22.84
N PHE A 208 6.15 -6.72 -22.11
CA PHE A 208 6.97 -5.59 -21.67
C PHE A 208 8.08 -6.01 -20.71
N PHE A 209 7.79 -6.94 -19.79
CA PHE A 209 8.79 -7.49 -18.90
C PHE A 209 9.89 -8.22 -19.67
N LEU A 210 9.51 -9.08 -20.62
CA LEU A 210 10.45 -9.82 -21.46
C LEU A 210 11.35 -8.90 -22.30
N HIS A 211 10.77 -7.88 -22.93
CA HIS A 211 11.53 -6.85 -23.65
C HIS A 211 12.53 -6.13 -22.73
N ALA A 212 12.12 -5.79 -21.51
CA ALA A 212 13.01 -5.12 -20.57
C ALA A 212 14.15 -6.04 -20.10
N VAL A 213 13.88 -7.32 -19.85
CA VAL A 213 14.90 -8.30 -19.51
C VAL A 213 15.89 -8.50 -20.66
N GLU A 214 15.41 -8.58 -21.90
CA GLU A 214 16.23 -8.68 -23.10
C GLU A 214 17.13 -7.44 -23.29
N GLU A 215 16.54 -6.24 -23.24
CA GLU A 215 17.24 -4.96 -23.42
C GLU A 215 18.36 -4.77 -22.39
N ASN A 216 18.07 -5.11 -21.13
CA ASN A 216 19.04 -4.97 -20.03
C ASN A 216 19.96 -6.21 -19.90
N ARG A 217 19.69 -7.31 -20.62
CA ARG A 217 20.32 -8.64 -20.49
C ARG A 217 20.35 -9.19 -19.07
N MET A 218 19.40 -8.76 -18.24
CA MET A 218 19.36 -9.03 -16.82
C MET A 218 17.92 -9.06 -16.33
N ARG A 219 17.67 -9.88 -15.31
CA ARG A 219 16.41 -9.91 -14.56
C ARG A 219 16.62 -9.41 -13.12
N PRO A 220 15.60 -8.80 -12.50
CA PRO A 220 15.70 -8.36 -11.12
C PRO A 220 15.64 -9.53 -10.12
N MET A 221 16.12 -9.30 -8.91
CA MET A 221 15.95 -10.25 -7.80
C MET A 221 14.45 -10.47 -7.48
N LEU A 222 13.68 -9.39 -7.46
CA LEU A 222 12.25 -9.40 -7.18
C LEU A 222 11.49 -8.59 -8.23
N VAL A 223 10.36 -9.11 -8.69
CA VAL A 223 9.33 -8.29 -9.33
C VAL A 223 8.15 -8.14 -8.40
N GLN A 224 7.71 -6.90 -8.19
CA GLN A 224 6.55 -6.58 -7.36
C GLN A 224 5.44 -5.99 -8.23
N THR A 225 4.26 -6.60 -8.15
CA THR A 225 3.07 -6.18 -8.89
C THR A 225 1.88 -6.06 -7.94
N ASP A 226 0.82 -5.43 -8.42
CA ASP A 226 -0.47 -5.45 -7.74
C ASP A 226 -1.16 -6.81 -7.90
N CYS A 227 -2.12 -7.11 -7.00
CA CYS A 227 -2.89 -8.37 -6.97
C CYS A 227 -3.91 -8.51 -8.13
N GLY A 228 -3.52 -8.12 -9.34
CA GLY A 228 -4.34 -8.24 -10.56
C GLY A 228 -4.04 -9.53 -11.33
N THR A 229 -5.07 -10.06 -11.99
CA THR A 229 -4.98 -11.28 -12.79
C THR A 229 -4.13 -11.09 -14.05
N GLU A 230 -4.05 -9.84 -14.54
CA GLU A 230 -3.21 -9.44 -15.66
C GLU A 230 -1.71 -9.70 -15.39
N ASN A 231 -1.27 -9.70 -14.13
CA ASN A 231 0.13 -9.91 -13.81
C ASN A 231 0.54 -11.39 -13.71
N GLY A 232 -0.39 -12.33 -13.95
CA GLY A 232 -0.17 -13.76 -13.75
C GLY A 232 0.95 -14.37 -14.60
N ILE A 233 0.99 -14.03 -15.90
CA ILE A 233 2.02 -14.56 -16.81
C ILE A 233 3.39 -13.97 -16.47
N LEU A 234 3.47 -12.65 -16.24
CA LEU A 234 4.70 -11.99 -15.80
C LEU A 234 5.24 -12.63 -14.50
N ALA A 235 4.36 -12.88 -13.52
CA ALA A 235 4.74 -13.54 -12.28
C ALA A 235 5.32 -14.94 -12.51
N ALA A 236 4.67 -15.74 -13.36
CA ALA A 236 5.14 -17.08 -13.72
C ALA A 236 6.51 -17.04 -14.42
N LEU A 237 6.72 -16.10 -15.35
CA LEU A 237 8.00 -15.92 -16.03
C LEU A 237 9.13 -15.59 -15.06
N GLN A 238 8.92 -14.61 -14.18
CA GLN A 238 9.93 -14.23 -13.19
C GLN A 238 10.29 -15.39 -12.25
N CYS A 239 9.29 -16.13 -11.75
CA CYS A 239 9.52 -17.30 -10.91
C CYS A 239 10.26 -18.40 -11.66
N SER A 240 9.98 -18.60 -12.95
CA SER A 240 10.65 -19.58 -13.80
C SER A 240 12.11 -19.21 -14.04
N PHE A 241 12.42 -17.94 -14.37
CA PHE A 241 13.81 -17.49 -14.57
C PHE A 241 14.65 -17.55 -13.30
N ALA A 242 14.02 -17.38 -12.13
CA ALA A 242 14.71 -17.44 -10.86
C ALA A 242 14.79 -18.85 -10.26
N ASP A 243 14.03 -19.82 -10.81
CA ASP A 243 13.74 -21.10 -10.15
C ASP A 243 13.28 -20.91 -8.68
N GLU A 244 12.54 -19.82 -8.42
CA GLU A 244 12.16 -19.40 -7.08
C GLU A 244 10.82 -18.66 -7.08
N VAL A 245 9.83 -19.21 -6.38
CA VAL A 245 8.49 -18.61 -6.25
C VAL A 245 8.52 -17.25 -5.54
N ALA A 246 9.50 -17.03 -4.66
CA ALA A 246 9.68 -15.77 -3.94
C ALA A 246 10.26 -14.64 -4.81
N ALA A 247 10.69 -14.93 -6.05
CA ALA A 247 11.18 -13.94 -7.00
C ALA A 247 10.09 -13.03 -7.56
N HIS A 248 8.82 -13.35 -7.34
CA HIS A 248 7.68 -12.46 -7.56
C HIS A 248 6.91 -12.23 -6.25
N ARG A 249 6.40 -11.01 -6.08
CA ARG A 249 5.53 -10.65 -4.96
C ARG A 249 4.32 -9.85 -5.40
N TYR A 250 3.14 -10.40 -5.13
CA TYR A 250 1.91 -9.63 -5.11
C TYR A 250 1.85 -8.72 -3.89
N SER A 251 1.51 -7.45 -4.13
CA SER A 251 1.36 -6.44 -3.10
C SER A 251 0.07 -5.66 -3.29
N SER A 252 -0.45 -5.02 -2.24
CA SER A 252 -1.52 -4.04 -2.43
C SER A 252 -0.97 -2.81 -3.15
N SER A 253 -1.80 -2.08 -3.90
CA SER A 253 -1.41 -0.81 -4.54
C SER A 253 -0.68 0.16 -3.59
N THR A 254 -1.14 0.25 -2.34
CA THR A 254 -0.51 1.07 -1.28
C THR A 254 0.91 0.63 -0.88
N ALA A 255 1.30 -0.60 -1.23
CA ALA A 255 2.63 -1.16 -1.01
C ALA A 255 3.51 -1.07 -2.27
N ASN A 256 2.93 -0.90 -3.46
CA ASN A 256 3.64 -0.66 -4.73
C ASN A 256 4.06 0.82 -4.88
N GLN A 257 4.62 1.39 -3.81
CA GLN A 257 4.79 2.84 -3.64
C GLN A 257 5.70 3.48 -4.68
N ARG A 258 6.61 2.71 -5.28
CA ARG A 258 7.64 3.24 -6.16
C ARG A 258 7.06 3.66 -7.50
N ILE A 259 6.26 2.82 -8.14
CA ILE A 259 5.61 3.15 -9.41
C ILE A 259 4.43 4.12 -9.18
N GLU A 260 3.66 3.96 -8.10
CA GLU A 260 2.56 4.85 -7.72
C GLU A 260 3.00 6.30 -7.44
N ASN A 261 4.12 6.48 -6.72
CA ASN A 261 4.70 7.81 -6.54
C ASN A 261 5.13 8.44 -7.86
N TRP A 262 5.59 7.62 -8.81
CA TRP A 262 5.98 8.09 -10.13
C TRP A 262 4.75 8.46 -10.96
N TRP A 263 3.65 7.70 -10.94
CA TRP A 263 2.39 8.10 -11.56
C TRP A 263 1.88 9.45 -11.07
N SER A 264 1.99 9.73 -9.77
CA SER A 264 1.67 11.05 -9.22
C SER A 264 2.56 12.18 -9.75
N HIS A 265 3.82 11.89 -10.08
CA HIS A 265 4.72 12.83 -10.73
C HIS A 265 4.33 13.03 -12.21
N SER A 266 4.23 11.93 -12.96
CA SER A 266 3.83 11.92 -14.37
C SER A 266 2.51 12.64 -14.62
N LYS A 267 1.53 12.50 -13.72
CA LYS A 267 0.27 13.25 -13.77
C LYS A 267 0.46 14.76 -13.78
N ARG A 268 1.39 15.30 -12.99
CA ARG A 268 1.62 16.74 -12.91
C ARG A 268 2.40 17.29 -14.10
N GLY A 269 3.26 16.47 -14.71
CA GLY A 269 4.14 16.89 -15.80
C GLY A 269 3.58 16.64 -17.20
N PHE A 270 2.82 15.56 -17.40
CA PHE A 270 2.46 15.08 -18.74
C PHE A 270 1.00 14.62 -18.83
N THR A 271 0.60 13.59 -18.07
CA THR A 271 -0.71 12.94 -18.35
C THR A 271 -1.92 13.82 -18.02
N ALA A 272 -1.80 14.84 -17.16
CA ALA A 272 -2.90 15.81 -16.98
C ALA A 272 -3.18 16.62 -18.26
N TRP A 273 -2.15 17.00 -19.02
CA TRP A 273 -2.31 17.70 -20.29
C TRP A 273 -2.97 16.79 -21.33
N VAL A 274 -2.53 15.53 -21.44
CA VAL A 274 -3.15 14.55 -22.35
C VAL A 274 -4.63 14.33 -22.02
N ILE A 275 -4.97 14.21 -20.73
CA ILE A 275 -6.36 14.08 -20.29
C ILE A 275 -7.20 15.32 -20.67
N ASP A 276 -6.65 16.52 -20.51
CA ASP A 276 -7.32 17.78 -20.83
C ASP A 276 -7.53 17.94 -22.35
N PHE A 277 -6.54 17.54 -23.14
CA PHE A 277 -6.61 17.50 -24.60
C PHE A 277 -7.80 16.63 -25.07
N PHE A 278 -7.91 15.39 -24.60
CA PHE A 278 -9.02 14.52 -25.00
C PHE A 278 -10.37 14.99 -24.43
N LYS A 279 -10.41 15.53 -23.21
CA LYS A 279 -11.64 16.15 -22.66
C LYS A 279 -12.14 17.29 -23.53
N THR A 280 -11.23 18.09 -24.08
CA THR A 280 -11.56 19.18 -24.99
C THR A 280 -12.20 18.63 -26.27
N LEU A 281 -11.63 17.60 -26.88
CA LEU A 281 -12.21 16.96 -28.08
C LEU A 281 -13.62 16.40 -27.81
N VAL A 282 -13.84 15.78 -26.64
CA VAL A 282 -15.17 15.29 -26.24
C VAL A 282 -16.15 16.45 -26.03
N THR A 283 -15.71 17.53 -25.37
CA THR A 283 -16.56 18.69 -25.07
C THR A 283 -16.92 19.48 -26.34
N GLU A 284 -16.02 19.54 -27.32
CA GLU A 284 -16.26 20.13 -28.64
C GLU A 284 -17.15 19.23 -29.53
N GLY A 285 -17.49 18.02 -29.09
CA GLY A 285 -18.26 17.06 -29.90
C GLY A 285 -17.48 16.39 -31.02
N LYS A 286 -16.15 16.53 -31.04
CA LYS A 286 -15.25 15.95 -32.05
C LYS A 286 -14.81 14.52 -31.74
N LEU A 287 -14.98 14.08 -30.49
CA LEU A 287 -14.67 12.72 -30.06
C LEU A 287 -15.88 12.13 -29.33
N ALA A 288 -16.48 11.10 -29.94
CA ALA A 288 -17.53 10.30 -29.32
C ALA A 288 -16.93 9.02 -28.74
N LEU A 289 -16.80 8.94 -27.41
CA LEU A 289 -16.18 7.78 -26.72
C LEU A 289 -16.95 6.46 -26.90
N GLY A 290 -18.23 6.53 -27.29
CA GLY A 290 -19.03 5.36 -27.61
C GLY A 290 -19.00 4.96 -29.09
N ASN A 291 -18.33 5.72 -29.95
CA ASN A 291 -18.22 5.44 -31.38
C ASN A 291 -16.93 4.64 -31.65
N HIS A 292 -17.08 3.40 -32.13
CA HIS A 292 -15.97 2.52 -32.45
C HIS A 292 -14.98 3.14 -33.45
N LEU A 293 -15.48 3.80 -34.50
CA LEU A 293 -14.64 4.41 -35.54
C LEU A 293 -13.79 5.55 -34.99
N HIS A 294 -14.36 6.40 -34.13
CA HIS A 294 -13.58 7.45 -33.47
C HIS A 294 -12.50 6.86 -32.57
N MET A 295 -12.81 5.79 -31.84
CA MET A 295 -11.84 5.15 -30.95
C MET A 295 -10.71 4.46 -31.71
N GLU A 296 -10.99 3.87 -32.88
CA GLU A 296 -9.94 3.33 -33.77
C GLU A 296 -9.11 4.45 -34.41
N CYS A 297 -9.71 5.58 -34.80
CA CYS A 297 -8.96 6.78 -35.21
C CYS A 297 -8.06 7.29 -34.07
N VAL A 298 -8.58 7.33 -32.83
CA VAL A 298 -7.79 7.73 -31.66
C VAL A 298 -6.60 6.78 -31.49
N TRP A 299 -6.83 5.47 -31.54
CA TRP A 299 -5.76 4.48 -31.42
C TRP A 299 -4.71 4.67 -32.53
N PHE A 300 -5.13 4.70 -33.80
CA PHE A 300 -4.24 4.81 -34.95
C PHE A 300 -3.34 6.05 -34.89
N VAL A 301 -3.89 7.20 -34.51
CA VAL A 301 -3.14 8.47 -34.49
C VAL A 301 -2.32 8.63 -33.22
N PHE A 302 -2.96 8.42 -32.06
CA PHE A 302 -2.39 8.85 -30.78
C PHE A 302 -1.61 7.75 -30.05
N SER A 303 -1.75 6.46 -30.39
CA SER A 303 -0.97 5.40 -29.74
C SER A 303 0.54 5.59 -29.96
N ASP A 304 0.98 5.69 -31.21
CA ASP A 304 2.39 5.89 -31.57
C ASP A 304 2.91 7.27 -31.13
N PHE A 305 2.11 8.32 -31.30
CA PHE A 305 2.45 9.67 -30.82
C PHE A 305 2.69 9.67 -29.31
N LEU A 306 1.76 9.12 -28.52
CA LEU A 306 1.91 9.04 -27.06
C LEU A 306 3.07 8.11 -26.68
N GLN A 307 3.31 7.03 -27.43
CA GLN A 307 4.45 6.16 -27.19
C GLN A 307 5.77 6.92 -27.34
N LEU A 308 5.93 7.75 -28.39
CA LEU A 308 7.11 8.60 -28.58
C LEU A 308 7.26 9.63 -27.46
N GLU A 309 6.17 10.29 -27.05
CA GLU A 309 6.19 11.22 -25.91
C GLU A 309 6.57 10.52 -24.60
N LEU A 310 6.07 9.31 -24.35
CA LEU A 310 6.43 8.53 -23.17
C LEU A 310 7.91 8.13 -23.15
N GLU A 311 8.52 7.82 -24.31
CA GLU A 311 9.95 7.56 -24.39
C GLU A 311 10.78 8.83 -24.08
N LYS A 312 10.33 10.02 -24.52
CA LYS A 312 10.94 11.30 -24.11
C LYS A 312 10.83 11.50 -22.60
N VAL A 313 9.65 11.28 -22.01
CA VAL A 313 9.43 11.37 -20.56
C VAL A 313 10.32 10.39 -19.79
N LYS A 314 10.45 9.15 -20.28
CA LYS A 314 11.36 8.14 -19.71
C LYS A 314 12.81 8.63 -19.75
N HIS A 315 13.26 9.14 -20.89
CA HIS A 315 14.62 9.65 -21.05
C HIS A 315 14.92 10.83 -20.12
N GLU A 316 14.06 11.86 -20.12
CA GLU A 316 14.21 13.03 -19.27
C GLU A 316 14.22 12.65 -17.77
N TRP A 317 13.34 11.74 -17.37
CA TRP A 317 13.33 11.24 -16.01
C TRP A 317 14.58 10.41 -15.69
N ASN A 318 15.08 9.57 -16.58
CA ASN A 318 16.25 8.77 -16.26
C ASN A 318 17.53 9.61 -16.14
N MET A 319 17.54 10.80 -16.76
CA MET A 319 18.65 11.76 -16.74
C MET A 319 18.52 12.88 -15.69
N HIS A 320 17.33 13.10 -15.10
CA HIS A 320 17.17 14.18 -14.12
C HIS A 320 17.81 13.87 -12.77
N TYR A 321 18.25 14.91 -12.06
CA TYR A 321 18.78 14.76 -10.71
C TYR A 321 17.67 14.70 -9.64
N ILE A 322 17.61 13.58 -8.91
CA ILE A 322 16.76 13.42 -7.73
C ILE A 322 17.47 14.01 -6.51
N ARG A 323 16.86 15.04 -5.92
CA ARG A 323 17.39 15.71 -4.72
C ARG A 323 17.27 14.85 -3.48
N GLN A 324 18.22 15.01 -2.58
CA GLN A 324 18.18 14.37 -1.26
C GLN A 324 16.95 14.85 -0.49
N SER A 325 16.22 13.89 0.08
CA SER A 325 15.04 14.16 0.89
C SER A 325 15.33 13.88 2.37
N ARG A 326 14.46 14.33 3.28
CA ARG A 326 14.52 13.97 4.71
C ARG A 326 14.10 12.52 4.99
N HIS A 327 13.73 11.78 3.96
CA HIS A 327 13.43 10.35 3.98
C HIS A 327 14.59 9.60 3.33
N ASP A 328 14.72 8.30 3.57
CA ASP A 328 15.78 7.39 3.08
C ASP A 328 15.77 7.19 1.55
N THR A 329 15.68 8.29 0.80
CA THR A 329 15.74 8.34 -0.66
C THR A 329 17.19 8.56 -1.05
N VAL A 330 17.73 7.65 -1.84
CA VAL A 330 19.03 7.81 -2.48
C VAL A 330 18.94 8.96 -3.48
N SER A 331 19.74 10.02 -3.28
CA SER A 331 19.83 11.13 -4.22
C SER A 331 20.76 10.79 -5.38
N GLY A 332 20.53 11.38 -6.56
CA GLY A 332 21.35 11.13 -7.74
C GLY A 332 20.54 11.12 -9.02
N ILE A 333 21.22 10.90 -10.14
CA ILE A 333 20.57 10.69 -11.44
C ILE A 333 20.18 9.21 -11.55
N PRO A 334 18.94 8.85 -11.89
CA PRO A 334 18.52 7.45 -11.95
C PRO A 334 19.42 6.53 -12.78
N ASP A 335 19.87 6.98 -13.95
CA ASP A 335 20.81 6.20 -14.77
C ASP A 335 22.18 6.03 -14.08
N GLU A 336 22.71 7.06 -13.42
CA GLU A 336 23.95 6.91 -12.63
C GLU A 336 23.78 5.93 -11.47
N LEU A 337 22.65 6.02 -10.76
CA LEU A 337 22.34 5.13 -9.64
C LEU A 337 22.12 3.68 -10.09
N TYR A 338 21.68 3.48 -11.33
CA TYR A 338 21.42 2.17 -11.91
C TYR A 338 22.68 1.52 -12.49
N TYR A 339 23.43 2.25 -13.33
CA TYR A 339 24.60 1.71 -14.03
C TYR A 339 25.90 1.80 -13.23
N LEU A 340 26.00 2.75 -12.29
CA LEU A 340 27.21 2.99 -11.49
C LEU A 340 26.95 2.91 -9.97
N PRO A 341 26.23 1.89 -9.45
CA PRO A 341 25.88 1.83 -8.03
C PRO A 341 27.11 1.77 -7.11
N HIS A 342 28.20 1.17 -7.58
CA HIS A 342 29.47 1.02 -6.86
C HIS A 342 30.11 2.37 -6.49
N THR A 343 29.87 3.42 -7.28
CA THR A 343 30.37 4.78 -6.99
C THR A 343 29.80 5.36 -5.69
N ARG A 344 28.73 4.76 -5.18
CA ARG A 344 28.04 5.15 -3.94
C ARG A 344 28.02 4.03 -2.89
N GLY A 345 28.82 2.98 -3.08
CA GLY A 345 28.94 1.86 -2.14
C GLY A 345 27.78 0.86 -2.19
N PHE A 346 27.05 0.79 -3.31
CA PHE A 346 26.01 -0.21 -3.56
C PHE A 346 26.44 -1.17 -4.67
N GLU A 347 25.78 -2.32 -4.75
CA GLU A 347 26.05 -3.33 -5.77
C GLU A 347 24.79 -3.57 -6.62
N ASP A 348 24.99 -3.96 -7.88
CA ASP A 348 23.89 -4.40 -8.74
C ASP A 348 23.38 -5.75 -8.23
N CYS A 349 22.08 -5.82 -7.95
CA CYS A 349 21.41 -7.02 -7.44
C CYS A 349 20.78 -7.86 -8.58
N GLY A 350 21.02 -7.47 -9.83
CA GLY A 350 20.49 -8.14 -11.02
C GLY A 350 21.18 -9.47 -11.30
N PHE A 351 20.45 -10.36 -11.95
CA PHE A 351 20.96 -11.66 -12.38
C PHE A 351 21.03 -11.68 -13.90
N GLN A 352 22.17 -12.07 -14.44
CA GLN A 352 22.31 -12.25 -15.88
C GLN A 352 21.41 -13.39 -16.35
N VAL A 353 20.77 -13.19 -17.49
CA VAL A 353 19.92 -14.19 -18.12
C VAL A 353 20.75 -14.96 -19.14
N SER A 354 20.61 -16.29 -19.16
CA SER A 354 21.37 -17.14 -20.08
C SER A 354 20.95 -16.89 -21.54
N ALA A 355 21.81 -17.20 -22.50
CA ALA A 355 21.47 -17.05 -23.91
C ALA A 355 20.29 -17.96 -24.32
N GLU A 356 20.16 -19.13 -23.71
CA GLU A 356 19.05 -20.07 -23.91
C GLU A 356 17.74 -19.51 -23.36
N ASP A 357 17.77 -18.91 -22.18
CA ASP A 357 16.61 -18.20 -21.62
C ASP A 357 16.22 -17.01 -22.50
N ILE A 358 17.19 -16.26 -23.05
CA ILE A 358 16.91 -15.18 -24.01
C ILE A 358 16.26 -15.72 -25.29
N GLU A 359 16.69 -16.87 -25.81
CA GLU A 359 16.06 -17.48 -26.98
C GLU A 359 14.64 -17.96 -26.69
N ASN A 360 14.40 -18.57 -25.52
CA ASN A 360 13.07 -18.93 -25.04
C ASN A 360 12.18 -17.70 -24.85
N ILE A 361 12.75 -16.60 -24.35
CA ILE A 361 12.09 -15.29 -24.24
C ILE A 361 11.69 -14.78 -25.61
N LEU A 362 12.58 -14.83 -26.61
CA LEU A 362 12.31 -14.37 -27.97
C LEU A 362 11.19 -15.20 -28.63
N ASN A 363 11.21 -16.52 -28.47
CA ASN A 363 10.15 -17.39 -28.98
C ASN A 363 8.79 -17.09 -28.34
N GLN A 364 8.76 -16.81 -27.03
CA GLN A 364 7.53 -16.40 -26.33
C GLN A 364 7.11 -14.97 -26.69
N ARG A 365 8.06 -14.07 -26.90
CA ARG A 365 7.83 -12.69 -27.34
C ARG A 365 7.18 -12.65 -28.71
N ASP A 366 7.56 -13.51 -29.64
CA ASP A 366 6.89 -13.59 -30.95
C ASP A 366 5.43 -14.02 -30.80
N ILE A 367 5.13 -14.97 -29.90
CA ILE A 367 3.76 -15.40 -29.59
C ILE A 367 2.96 -14.26 -28.95
N TYR A 368 3.58 -13.52 -28.02
CA TYR A 368 2.93 -12.43 -27.30
C TYR A 368 2.78 -11.15 -28.13
N GLY A 369 3.76 -10.81 -28.96
CA GLY A 369 3.71 -9.71 -29.92
C GLY A 369 2.73 -9.98 -31.06
N GLN A 370 2.62 -11.24 -31.52
CA GLN A 370 1.55 -11.64 -32.44
C GLN A 370 0.19 -11.57 -31.77
N ALA A 371 0.04 -11.90 -30.48
CA ALA A 371 -1.22 -11.75 -29.76
C ALA A 371 -1.60 -10.28 -29.49
N GLU A 372 -0.63 -9.38 -29.37
CA GLU A 372 -0.82 -7.93 -29.27
C GLU A 372 -1.23 -7.31 -30.61
N LEU A 373 -0.65 -7.77 -31.72
CA LEU A 373 -0.99 -7.35 -33.09
C LEU A 373 -2.28 -8.01 -33.62
N ALA A 374 -2.56 -9.25 -33.26
CA ALA A 374 -3.74 -10.01 -33.73
C ALA A 374 -5.04 -9.61 -33.01
N LYS A 375 -4.98 -8.71 -32.02
CA LYS A 375 -6.16 -8.17 -31.35
C LYS A 375 -6.49 -6.79 -31.89
N ASP A 376 -7.29 -6.85 -32.96
CA ASP A 376 -8.37 -5.92 -33.24
C ASP A 376 -7.96 -4.48 -33.59
N VAL A 377 -7.10 -4.27 -34.59
CA VAL A 377 -7.48 -3.22 -35.54
C VAL A 377 -8.25 -3.95 -36.62
N ASP A 378 -9.44 -3.47 -36.96
CA ASP A 378 -10.11 -3.95 -38.16
C ASP A 378 -9.11 -3.75 -39.31
N ASP A 379 -8.57 -4.84 -39.86
CA ASP A 379 -7.49 -4.78 -40.86
C ASP A 379 -7.92 -3.91 -42.04
N GLU A 380 -9.23 -3.88 -42.35
CA GLU A 380 -9.80 -3.01 -43.37
C GLU A 380 -9.73 -1.52 -42.96
N LEU A 381 -10.03 -1.17 -41.70
CA LEU A 381 -9.89 0.20 -41.19
C LEU A 381 -8.41 0.62 -41.12
N LEU A 382 -7.51 -0.27 -40.74
CA LEU A 382 -6.08 0.03 -40.69
C LEU A 382 -5.53 0.33 -42.08
N GLU A 383 -5.89 -0.50 -43.06
CA GLU A 383 -5.53 -0.28 -44.46
C GLU A 383 -6.14 1.03 -45.00
N TYR A 384 -7.40 1.31 -44.66
CA TYR A 384 -8.06 2.56 -45.01
C TYR A 384 -7.35 3.79 -44.41
N PHE A 385 -7.03 3.79 -43.12
CA PHE A 385 -6.31 4.90 -42.49
C PHE A 385 -4.92 5.11 -43.08
N LYS A 386 -4.19 4.02 -43.35
CA LYS A 386 -2.88 4.08 -44.04
C LYS A 386 -3.01 4.65 -45.46
N TYR A 387 -4.07 4.30 -46.17
CA TYR A 387 -4.37 4.86 -47.49
C TYR A 387 -4.64 6.37 -47.39
N VAL A 388 -5.52 6.81 -46.48
CA VAL A 388 -5.83 8.23 -46.28
C VAL A 388 -4.59 9.03 -45.92
N VAL A 389 -3.76 8.54 -44.99
CA VAL A 389 -2.50 9.19 -44.62
C VAL A 389 -1.58 9.37 -45.83
N ARG A 390 -1.50 8.36 -46.72
CA ARG A 390 -0.66 8.42 -47.92
C ARG A 390 -1.19 9.41 -48.95
N GLU A 391 -2.49 9.38 -49.24
CA GLU A 391 -3.12 10.26 -50.24
C GLU A 391 -3.14 11.73 -49.80
N GLU A 392 -3.39 11.99 -48.52
CA GLU A 392 -3.41 13.33 -47.95
C GLU A 392 -2.00 13.88 -47.61
N GLY A 393 -0.94 13.09 -47.85
CA GLY A 393 0.44 13.47 -47.58
C GLY A 393 0.74 13.75 -46.10
N LEU A 394 0.04 13.05 -45.20
CA LEU A 394 0.21 13.19 -43.75
C LEU A 394 1.40 12.34 -43.25
N THR A 395 2.09 12.83 -42.22
CA THR A 395 3.20 12.09 -41.59
C THR A 395 2.67 11.23 -40.43
N HIS A 396 2.85 9.90 -40.52
CA HIS A 396 2.55 8.96 -39.45
C HIS A 396 3.83 8.23 -38.99
N PRO A 397 4.15 8.20 -37.68
CA PRO A 397 3.42 8.85 -36.59
C PRO A 397 3.56 10.39 -36.62
N PRO A 398 2.58 11.15 -36.07
CA PRO A 398 2.66 12.61 -36.00
C PRO A 398 3.86 13.09 -35.17
N GLU A 399 4.52 14.17 -35.60
CA GLU A 399 5.71 14.70 -34.90
C GLU A 399 5.36 15.51 -33.65
N ASP A 400 4.20 16.17 -33.66
CA ASP A 400 3.70 16.99 -32.56
C ASP A 400 2.18 16.85 -32.38
N TRP A 401 1.68 17.41 -31.28
CA TRP A 401 0.27 17.32 -30.93
C TRP A 401 -0.68 18.04 -31.90
N ARG A 402 -0.20 19.05 -32.64
CA ARG A 402 -1.02 19.77 -33.63
C ARG A 402 -1.20 18.91 -34.86
N GLN A 403 -0.12 18.30 -35.35
CA GLN A 403 -0.18 17.32 -36.43
C GLN A 403 -1.07 16.13 -36.04
N ALA A 404 -0.96 15.64 -34.81
CA ALA A 404 -1.81 14.55 -34.31
C ALA A 404 -3.30 14.97 -34.29
N ARG A 405 -3.61 16.18 -33.83
CA ARG A 405 -4.98 16.70 -33.86
C ARG A 405 -5.52 16.85 -35.27
N GLU A 406 -4.73 17.44 -36.19
CA GLU A 406 -5.13 17.63 -37.58
C GLU A 406 -5.40 16.29 -38.27
N MET A 407 -4.50 15.32 -38.10
CA MET A 407 -4.66 13.98 -38.65
C MET A 407 -5.93 13.31 -38.12
N TYR A 408 -6.16 13.36 -36.81
CA TYR A 408 -7.38 12.81 -36.20
C TYR A 408 -8.65 13.47 -36.74
N GLU A 409 -8.70 14.81 -36.80
CA GLU A 409 -9.88 15.53 -37.28
C GLU A 409 -10.16 15.23 -38.76
N LYS A 410 -9.11 15.09 -39.60
CA LYS A 410 -9.25 14.67 -41.01
C LYS A 410 -9.79 13.24 -41.16
N LEU A 411 -9.23 12.29 -40.40
CA LEU A 411 -9.68 10.90 -40.45
C LEU A 411 -11.14 10.77 -40.03
N VAL A 412 -11.56 11.44 -38.95
CA VAL A 412 -12.96 11.43 -38.50
C VAL A 412 -13.89 12.05 -39.54
N GLN A 413 -13.51 13.19 -40.16
CA GLN A 413 -14.33 13.82 -41.19
C GLN A 413 -14.58 12.91 -42.40
N LEU A 414 -13.57 12.15 -42.83
CA LEU A 414 -13.65 11.24 -43.98
C LEU A 414 -14.43 9.95 -43.66
N VAL A 415 -14.47 9.56 -42.39
CA VAL A 415 -15.19 8.38 -41.94
C VAL A 415 -16.67 8.69 -41.65
N ASP A 416 -16.98 9.91 -41.23
CA ASP A 416 -18.34 10.40 -41.00
C ASP A 416 -19.03 10.92 -42.28
N SER A 417 -18.28 11.14 -43.36
CA SER A 417 -18.78 11.57 -44.69
C SER A 417 -19.24 10.41 -45.55
#